data_AF-A0A8J3CGK1-F1
#
_entry.id   AF-A0A8J3CGK1-F1
#
_cell.length_a   1.000
_cell.length_b   1.000
_cell.length_c   1.000
_cell.angle_alpha   90.00
_cell.angle_beta   90.00
_cell.angle_gamma   90.00
#
_symmetry.space_group_name_H-M   'P 1'
#
loop_
_entity.id
_entity.type
_entity.pdbx_description
1 polymer ?
#
loop_
_entity_poly.entity_id
_entity_poly.type
_entity_poly.pdbx_seq_one_letter_code
_entity_poly.pdbx_strand_id
1 'polypeptide(L)'
;MTGVTVPLGGVVADPRRVRYAVTAVAGDRVRLCYWQEDGPGARHAVLVRGQPVVLAGQSVLISEVLFSADRPPRVVLGPTRLSSTARTPL
;
A
#
# COMPACT_ATOMS: atom_id res chain seq x y z
N MET A 1 -10.54 9.99 -5.66
CA MET A 1 -9.40 9.54 -4.83
C MET A 1 -8.78 8.34 -5.52
N THR A 2 -7.54 8.46 -5.97
CA THR A 2 -6.87 7.42 -6.77
C THR A 2 -5.99 6.56 -5.87
N GLY A 3 -6.39 5.31 -5.66
CA GLY A 3 -5.47 4.29 -5.15
C GLY A 3 -4.45 3.90 -6.22
N VAL A 4 -3.34 3.30 -5.81
CA VAL A 4 -2.29 2.80 -6.69
C VAL A 4 -2.43 1.28 -6.79
N THR A 5 -2.47 0.76 -8.02
CA THR A 5 -2.54 -0.69 -8.25
C THR A 5 -1.14 -1.23 -8.52
N VAL A 6 -0.66 -2.12 -7.67
CA VAL A 6 0.69 -2.70 -7.76
C VAL A 6 0.56 -4.19 -8.12
N PRO A 7 1.04 -4.64 -9.29
CA PRO A 7 1.08 -6.07 -9.62
C PRO A 7 2.15 -6.79 -8.79
N LEU A 8 1.89 -8.05 -8.42
CA LEU A 8 2.86 -8.95 -7.82
C LEU A 8 4.07 -9.07 -8.75
N GLY A 9 5.27 -8.83 -8.22
CA GLY A 9 6.52 -8.84 -8.98
C GLY A 9 6.78 -7.57 -9.80
N GLY A 10 5.88 -6.60 -9.80
CA GLY A 10 6.08 -5.30 -10.45
C GLY A 10 6.33 -4.16 -9.47
N VAL A 11 6.67 -2.99 -10.03
CA VAL A 11 6.95 -1.76 -9.29
C VAL A 11 6.06 -0.64 -9.82
N VAL A 12 5.43 0.12 -8.93
CA VAL A 12 4.61 1.29 -9.28
C VAL A 12 4.95 2.46 -8.36
N ALA A 13 5.00 3.66 -8.93
CA ALA A 13 5.18 4.90 -8.19
C ALA A 13 3.84 5.61 -7.94
N ASP A 14 3.65 6.16 -6.75
CA ASP A 14 2.57 7.11 -6.49
C ASP A 14 2.95 8.56 -6.89
N PRO A 15 1.99 9.50 -6.90
CA PRO A 15 2.27 10.91 -7.17
C PRO A 15 3.20 11.60 -6.16
N ARG A 16 3.44 11.00 -4.99
CA ARG A 16 4.37 11.48 -3.96
C ARG A 16 5.78 10.90 -4.13
N ARG A 17 6.04 10.25 -5.27
CA ARG A 17 7.33 9.63 -5.62
C ARG A 17 7.74 8.50 -4.68
N VAL A 18 6.77 7.85 -4.03
CA VAL A 18 7.01 6.60 -3.31
C VAL A 18 6.78 5.45 -4.28
N ARG A 19 7.79 4.59 -4.40
CA ARG A 19 7.73 3.35 -5.18
C ARG A 19 7.34 2.19 -4.29
N TYR A 20 6.49 1.33 -4.84
CA TYR A 20 5.93 0.16 -4.19
C TYR A 20 6.17 -1.07 -5.05
N ALA A 21 6.66 -2.15 -4.43
CA ALA A 21 6.84 -3.44 -5.06
C ALA A 21 6.20 -4.51 -4.19
N VAL A 22 5.20 -5.22 -4.73
CA VAL A 22 4.58 -6.35 -4.03
C VAL A 22 5.45 -7.58 -4.27
N THR A 23 5.98 -8.14 -3.18
CA THR A 23 6.92 -9.28 -3.24
C THR A 23 6.25 -10.60 -2.90
N ALA A 24 5.16 -10.60 -2.14
CA ALA A 24 4.35 -11.78 -1.88
C ALA A 24 2.92 -11.42 -1.48
N VAL A 25 1.99 -12.32 -1.78
CA VAL A 25 0.59 -12.28 -1.32
C VAL A 25 0.26 -13.62 -0.70
N ALA A 26 -0.27 -13.62 0.53
CA ALA A 26 -0.67 -14.82 1.26
C ALA A 26 -1.98 -14.53 2.03
N GLY A 27 -3.12 -14.88 1.43
CA GLY A 27 -4.44 -14.52 1.94
C GLY A 27 -4.59 -13.00 2.06
N ASP A 28 -4.94 -12.52 3.25
CA ASP A 28 -5.07 -11.08 3.54
C ASP A 28 -3.73 -10.37 3.80
N ARG A 29 -2.60 -11.09 3.80
CA ARG A 29 -1.27 -10.52 4.06
C ARG A 29 -0.52 -10.27 2.77
N VAL A 30 0.10 -9.10 2.66
CA VAL A 30 0.94 -8.71 1.53
C VAL A 30 2.29 -8.26 2.03
N ARG A 31 3.35 -8.84 1.47
CA ARG A 31 4.71 -8.34 1.65
C ARG A 31 4.99 -7.28 0.58
N LEU A 32 5.48 -6.15 1.04
CA LEU A 32 5.72 -4.95 0.26
C LEU A 32 7.15 -4.48 0.50
N CYS A 33 7.86 -4.16 -0.58
CA CYS A 33 9.05 -3.33 -0.55
C CYS A 33 8.68 -1.92 -1.01
N TYR A 34 9.17 -0.89 -0.33
CA TYR A 34 8.87 0.51 -0.66
C TYR A 34 10.08 1.41 -0.43
N TRP A 35 10.20 2.45 -1.25
CA TRP A 35 11.24 3.46 -1.13
C TRP A 35 10.81 4.79 -1.74
N GLN A 36 11.41 5.87 -1.27
CA GLN A 36 11.22 7.21 -1.82
C GLN A 36 12.43 7.55 -2.68
N GLU A 37 12.23 8.24 -3.81
CA GLU A 37 13.33 8.58 -4.75
C GLU A 37 14.55 9.21 -4.08
N ASP A 38 14.30 10.21 -3.23
CA ASP A 38 15.35 10.95 -2.52
C ASP A 38 15.49 10.50 -1.07
N GLY A 39 14.85 9.38 -0.72
CA GLY A 39 14.78 8.89 0.66
C GLY A 39 15.85 7.85 0.98
N PRO A 40 15.93 7.45 2.25
CA PRO A 40 16.72 6.28 2.64
C PRO A 40 16.24 5.06 1.84
N GLY A 41 17.18 4.13 1.58
CA GLY A 41 16.98 2.97 0.70
C GLY A 41 15.77 2.09 1.02
N ALA A 42 15.59 1.05 0.20
CA ALA A 42 14.44 0.15 0.24
C ALA A 42 14.09 -0.38 1.64
N ARG A 43 12.82 -0.20 2.02
CA ARG A 43 12.24 -0.69 3.27
C ARG A 43 11.21 -1.77 2.99
N HIS A 44 11.02 -2.67 3.95
CA HIS A 44 10.07 -3.77 3.83
C HIS A 44 8.97 -3.64 4.86
N ALA A 45 7.74 -3.95 4.46
CA ALA A 45 6.57 -3.97 5.33
C ALA A 45 5.69 -5.18 5.00
N VAL A 46 4.99 -5.68 6.02
CA VAL A 46 3.89 -6.63 5.86
C VAL A 46 2.61 -5.87 6.16
N LEU A 47 1.74 -5.78 5.17
CA LEU A 47 0.45 -5.14 5.29
C LEU A 47 -0.63 -6.22 5.39
N VAL A 48 -1.67 -5.94 6.17
CA VAL A 48 -2.86 -6.77 6.28
C VAL A 48 -4.03 -6.02 5.65
N ARG A 49 -4.84 -6.68 4.83
CA ARG A 49 -6.02 -6.07 4.19
C ARG A 49 -6.92 -5.42 5.23
N GLY A 50 -7.36 -4.19 4.93
CA GLY A 50 -8.19 -3.38 5.82
C GLY A 50 -7.47 -2.76 7.02
N GLN A 51 -6.18 -3.05 7.25
CA GLN A 51 -5.41 -2.44 8.33
C GLN A 51 -4.52 -1.30 7.79
N PRO A 52 -4.68 -0.08 8.32
CA PRO A 52 -3.85 1.06 7.94
C PRO A 52 -2.41 0.91 8.47
N VAL A 53 -1.42 1.24 7.65
CA VAL A 53 0.01 1.21 7.99
C VAL A 53 0.66 2.51 7.51
N VAL A 54 1.60 3.04 8.29
CA VAL A 54 2.37 4.23 7.90
C VAL A 54 3.60 3.80 7.09
N LEU A 55 3.65 4.18 5.81
CA LEU A 55 4.77 3.96 4.90
C LEU A 55 5.28 5.30 4.41
N ALA A 56 6.58 5.58 4.51
CA ALA A 56 7.17 6.84 4.03
C ALA A 56 6.40 8.11 4.49
N GLY A 57 5.92 8.12 5.74
CA GLY A 57 5.17 9.25 6.33
C GLY A 57 3.71 9.37 5.88
N GLN A 58 3.20 8.45 5.05
CA GLN A 58 1.81 8.40 4.63
C GLN A 58 1.08 7.17 5.17
N SER A 59 -0.18 7.34 5.56
CA SER A 59 -1.01 6.22 5.99
C SER A 59 -1.68 5.56 4.78
N VAL A 60 -1.36 4.28 4.58
CA VAL A 60 -1.72 3.45 3.43
C VAL A 60 -2.47 2.22 3.93
N LEU A 61 -3.49 1.79 3.19
CA LEU A 61 -4.15 0.51 3.43
C LEU A 61 -4.19 -0.32 2.15
N ILE A 62 -4.28 -1.63 2.30
CA ILE A 62 -4.70 -2.50 1.20
C ILE A 62 -6.22 -2.54 1.21
N SER A 63 -6.83 -1.90 0.21
CA SER A 63 -8.28 -1.95 0.04
C SER A 63 -8.70 -3.27 -0.57
N GLU A 64 -7.95 -3.75 -1.57
CA GLU A 64 -8.30 -4.94 -2.35
C GLU A 64 -7.06 -5.70 -2.83
N VAL A 65 -7.24 -7.01 -3.02
CA VAL A 65 -6.29 -7.88 -3.73
C VAL A 65 -7.07 -8.55 -4.86
N LEU A 66 -6.68 -8.26 -6.10
CA LEU A 66 -7.34 -8.69 -7.31
C LEU A 66 -6.62 -9.90 -7.90
N PHE A 67 -7.33 -11.03 -7.96
CA PHE A 67 -6.86 -12.24 -8.63
C PHE A 67 -7.47 -12.35 -10.03
N SER A 68 -6.68 -12.82 -10.99
CA SER A 68 -7.10 -13.06 -12.37
C SER A 68 -6.38 -14.31 -12.87
N ALA A 69 -7.06 -15.13 -13.69
CA ALA A 69 -6.46 -16.33 -14.25
C ALA A 69 -5.30 -16.01 -15.20
N ASP A 70 -5.39 -14.88 -15.92
CA ASP A 70 -4.47 -14.53 -17.00
C ASP A 70 -3.40 -13.51 -16.59
N ARG A 71 -3.42 -13.04 -15.33
CA ARG A 71 -2.52 -11.98 -14.85
C ARG A 71 -2.04 -12.26 -13.43
N PRO A 72 -0.82 -11.83 -13.08
CA PRO A 72 -0.36 -11.86 -11.69
C PRO A 72 -1.35 -11.14 -10.76
N PRO A 73 -1.46 -11.58 -9.49
CA PRO A 73 -2.24 -10.88 -8.48
C PRO A 73 -1.87 -9.40 -8.42
N ARG A 74 -2.85 -8.53 -8.21
CA ARG A 74 -2.66 -7.08 -8.08
C ARG A 74 -3.15 -6.61 -6.73
N VAL A 75 -2.41 -5.73 -6.09
CA VAL A 75 -2.76 -5.14 -4.79
C VAL A 75 -3.13 -3.70 -5.00
N VAL A 76 -4.29 -3.29 -4.49
CA VAL A 76 -4.73 -1.89 -4.52
C VAL A 76 -4.35 -1.24 -3.20
N LEU A 77 -3.40 -0.31 -3.26
CA LEU A 77 -2.96 0.53 -2.16
C LEU A 77 -3.74 1.84 -2.19
N GLY A 78 -4.54 2.09 -1.15
CA GLY A 78 -5.31 3.32 -1.02
C GLY A 78 -4.80 4.21 0.12
N PRO A 79 -4.93 5.54 0.01
CA PRO A 79 -4.76 6.41 1.18
C PRO A 79 -5.84 6.10 2.21
N THR A 80 -5.48 6.04 3.49
CA THR A 80 -6.49 5.99 4.54
C THR A 80 -7.03 7.42 4.69
N ARG A 81 -8.31 7.65 4.43
CA ARG A 81 -8.96 8.74 5.18
C ARG A 81 -9.01 8.24 6.61
N LEU A 82 -8.05 8.62 7.44
CA LEU A 82 -8.37 8.72 8.86
C LEU A 82 -9.51 9.75 8.88
N SER A 83 -10.76 9.30 8.96
CA SER A 83 -11.82 10.17 9.40
C SER A 83 -11.33 10.68 10.74
N SER A 84 -10.91 11.95 10.77
CA SER A 84 -10.76 12.69 11.99
C SER A 84 -12.17 12.80 12.57
N THR A 85 -12.63 11.77 13.26
CA THR A 85 -13.51 11.97 14.40
C THR A 85 -12.61 12.50 15.50
N ALA A 86 -12.20 13.78 15.34
CA ALA A 86 -11.80 14.58 16.47
C ALA A 86 -12.94 14.47 17.48
N ARG A 87 -12.66 13.83 18.62
CA ARG A 87 -13.51 13.92 19.78
C ARG A 87 -13.63 15.40 20.10
N THR A 88 -14.81 15.97 19.93
CA THR A 88 -15.17 17.20 20.61
C THR A 88 -15.23 16.84 22.10
N PRO A 89 -14.36 17.38 22.97
CA PRO A 89 -14.65 17.31 24.39
C PRO A 89 -15.86 18.21 24.64
N LEU A 90 -16.92 17.61 25.20
CA LEU A 90 -17.95 18.36 25.95
C LEU A 90 -17.37 18.75 27.31
#